data_AF-A0A968E2H0-F1
#
_entry.id   AF-A0A968E2H0-F1
#
_cell.length_a   1.000
_cell.length_b   1.000
_cell.length_c   1.000
_cell.angle_alpha   90.00
_cell.angle_beta   90.00
_cell.angle_gamma   90.00
#
_symmetry.space_group_name_H-M   'P 1'
#
loop_
_entity.id
_entity.type
_entity.pdbx_description
1 polymer ?
#
loop_
_entity_poly.entity_id
_entity_poly.type
_entity_poly.pdbx_seq_one_letter_code
_entity_poly.pdbx_strand_id
1 'polypeptide(L)'
;MRKFRATRYGGLGAADVNNDSYCDLVTYDGGSFDYEEWGTTVYLNNGDVTFTRLCQDTIGSPDFALADFNGDNFTDIAVFNDDYYVPENRSIWIYSGLGDGNFAAPIILEPSATGGPKAGDVNDDGVVDLLFSIDYYPYCRLNNGDGTFADPISIHEGTNLGDLIEMNGDRYPDLFYAQTYGCVPRPAFRIGNGDGTFGPHQVAWTTAGLLSGINLAVADFNYDGHVDIALTAPENNFVDVGLNDGRMDFERFHDETIPLPTAGPMVTADFDGDGDYDLAVIEKSGRENDTLAIAFSTGAQHERTIIVPDDHLTVQDAVDYAWNLDTIFVCPGIYRECIDFDG
;
A
#
# COMPACT_ATOMS: atom_id res chain seq x y z
N MET A 1 5.26 8.59 -16.63
CA MET A 1 4.55 7.31 -16.85
C MET A 1 5.41 6.33 -17.64
N ARG A 2 6.10 5.41 -16.94
CA ARG A 2 6.54 4.12 -17.53
C ARG A 2 5.34 3.17 -17.54
N LYS A 3 5.27 2.25 -18.50
CA LYS A 3 4.15 1.30 -18.65
C LYS A 3 4.67 -0.13 -18.49
N PHE A 4 4.12 -0.85 -17.52
CA PHE A 4 4.40 -2.27 -17.30
C PHE A 4 3.16 -3.10 -17.63
N ARG A 5 3.35 -4.36 -18.02
CA ARG A 5 2.24 -5.30 -18.14
C ARG A 5 1.73 -5.61 -16.74
N ALA A 6 0.50 -5.22 -16.48
CA ALA A 6 -0.33 -5.77 -15.42
C ALA A 6 -1.59 -6.31 -16.09
N THR A 7 -2.34 -7.19 -15.45
CA THR A 7 -3.57 -7.74 -16.05
C THR A 7 -4.79 -7.57 -15.16
N ARG A 8 -5.94 -7.87 -15.78
CA ARG A 8 -7.30 -7.48 -15.41
C ARG A 8 -7.76 -7.87 -14.00
N TYR A 9 -7.14 -8.89 -13.44
CA TYR A 9 -7.42 -9.45 -12.12
C TYR A 9 -6.27 -9.26 -11.13
N GLY A 10 -5.25 -8.48 -11.48
CA GLY A 10 -3.98 -8.45 -10.76
C GLY A 10 -4.07 -7.84 -9.37
N GLY A 11 -3.44 -8.51 -8.41
CA GLY A 11 -2.97 -7.89 -7.18
C GLY A 11 -1.73 -7.05 -7.45
N LEU A 12 -1.53 -6.04 -6.60
CA LEU A 12 -0.38 -5.16 -6.62
C LEU A 12 0.06 -4.93 -5.17
N GLY A 13 1.35 -5.10 -4.93
CA GLY A 13 1.98 -4.77 -3.65
C GLY A 13 3.37 -4.21 -3.91
N ALA A 14 3.90 -3.53 -2.90
CA ALA A 14 5.22 -2.93 -2.94
C ALA A 14 5.93 -3.23 -1.62
N ALA A 15 7.18 -3.70 -1.69
CA ALA A 15 8.04 -3.99 -0.56
C ALA A 15 9.46 -4.24 -1.07
N ASP A 16 10.48 -4.08 -0.23
CA ASP A 16 11.83 -4.55 -0.53
C ASP A 16 11.88 -6.09 -0.37
N VAL A 17 11.92 -6.83 -1.48
CA VAL A 17 11.89 -8.32 -1.46
C VAL A 17 13.25 -8.96 -1.67
N ASN A 18 14.28 -8.17 -1.96
CA ASN A 18 15.66 -8.63 -2.15
C ASN A 18 16.66 -8.01 -1.14
N ASN A 19 16.15 -7.23 -0.18
CA ASN A 19 16.89 -6.54 0.87
C ASN A 19 17.98 -5.59 0.33
N ASP A 20 17.69 -4.90 -0.77
CA ASP A 20 18.59 -3.91 -1.37
C ASP A 20 18.26 -2.45 -1.01
N SER A 21 17.25 -2.26 -0.14
CA SER A 21 16.70 -0.98 0.32
C SER A 21 15.94 -0.17 -0.73
N TYR A 22 15.70 -0.72 -1.92
CA TYR A 22 14.77 -0.14 -2.88
C TYR A 22 13.41 -0.85 -2.81
N CYS A 23 12.33 -0.07 -2.90
CA CYS A 23 11.00 -0.64 -2.93
C CYS A 23 10.76 -1.36 -4.27
N ASP A 24 10.53 -2.68 -4.22
CA ASP A 24 10.19 -3.50 -5.38
C ASP A 24 8.68 -3.55 -5.60
N LEU A 25 8.26 -4.04 -6.77
CA LEU A 25 6.86 -4.25 -7.11
C LEU A 25 6.55 -5.74 -7.24
N VAL A 26 5.51 -6.20 -6.55
CA VAL A 26 4.94 -7.54 -6.72
C VAL A 26 3.59 -7.41 -7.39
N THR A 27 3.40 -8.15 -8.48
CA THR A 27 2.15 -8.14 -9.24
C THR A 27 1.66 -9.56 -9.42
N TYR A 28 0.35 -9.75 -9.50
CA TYR A 28 -0.22 -10.98 -10.04
C TYR A 28 -0.62 -10.76 -11.49
N ASP A 29 -0.06 -11.55 -12.40
CA ASP A 29 -0.47 -11.59 -13.79
C ASP A 29 -1.43 -12.76 -13.99
N GLY A 30 -2.72 -12.45 -14.19
CA GLY A 30 -3.72 -13.37 -14.70
C GLY A 30 -4.01 -13.04 -16.16
N GLY A 31 -3.31 -13.70 -17.08
CA GLY A 31 -3.52 -13.55 -18.52
C GLY A 31 -4.97 -13.78 -18.96
N SER A 32 -5.29 -13.36 -20.20
CA SER A 32 -6.56 -13.67 -20.87
C SER A 32 -6.83 -15.18 -20.88
N PHE A 33 -8.01 -15.64 -21.29
CA PHE A 33 -8.58 -16.99 -21.13
C PHE A 33 -7.69 -18.24 -21.38
N ASP A 34 -6.44 -18.09 -21.80
CA ASP A 34 -5.40 -19.10 -21.84
C ASP A 34 -4.69 -19.21 -20.47
N TYR A 35 -5.07 -20.23 -19.69
CA TYR A 35 -4.63 -20.55 -18.32
C TYR A 35 -3.12 -20.82 -18.13
N GLU A 36 -2.28 -20.60 -19.14
CA GLU A 36 -0.85 -20.99 -19.13
C GLU A 36 0.09 -19.89 -18.59
N GLU A 37 -0.40 -18.68 -18.32
CA GLU A 37 0.41 -17.53 -17.86
C GLU A 37 -0.12 -16.92 -16.54
N TRP A 38 -0.70 -17.71 -15.65
CA TRP A 38 -1.16 -17.23 -14.34
C TRP A 38 -0.05 -17.34 -13.31
N GLY A 39 0.37 -16.22 -12.74
CA GLY A 39 1.40 -16.26 -11.72
C GLY A 39 1.79 -14.90 -11.17
N THR A 40 2.46 -14.94 -10.03
CA THR A 40 3.06 -13.76 -9.42
C THR A 40 4.32 -13.38 -10.21
N THR A 41 4.51 -12.10 -10.46
CA THR A 41 5.72 -11.53 -11.04
C THR A 41 6.26 -10.48 -10.07
N VAL A 42 7.54 -10.62 -9.73
CA VAL A 42 8.32 -9.63 -8.96
C VAL A 42 9.10 -8.76 -9.95
N TYR A 43 9.07 -7.46 -9.73
CA TYR A 43 9.84 -6.46 -10.45
C TYR A 43 10.78 -5.80 -9.45
N LEU A 44 12.04 -6.21 -9.48
CA LEU A 44 13.08 -5.67 -8.60
C LEU A 44 13.48 -4.28 -9.06
N ASN A 45 13.44 -3.29 -8.19
CA ASN A 45 13.83 -1.92 -8.47
C ASN A 45 15.37 -1.81 -8.47
N ASN A 46 15.96 -1.38 -9.58
CA ASN A 46 17.41 -1.28 -9.70
C ASN A 46 17.98 0.03 -9.09
N GLY A 47 17.16 0.84 -8.40
CA GLY A 47 17.54 2.12 -7.79
C GLY A 47 17.66 3.28 -8.78
N ASP A 48 17.32 3.08 -10.04
CA ASP A 48 17.32 4.09 -11.11
C ASP A 48 15.96 4.14 -11.85
N VAL A 49 14.90 3.76 -11.11
CA VAL A 49 13.52 3.66 -11.59
C VAL A 49 13.34 2.55 -12.64
N THR A 50 14.39 1.80 -13.01
CA THR A 50 14.29 0.63 -13.88
C THR A 50 14.04 -0.64 -13.08
N PHE A 51 13.40 -1.64 -13.71
CA PHE A 51 12.98 -2.85 -13.01
C PHE A 51 13.49 -4.13 -13.69
N THR A 52 14.00 -5.06 -12.88
CA THR A 52 14.37 -6.41 -13.28
C THR A 52 13.23 -7.39 -12.99
N ARG A 53 12.72 -8.06 -14.03
CA ARG A 53 11.56 -8.96 -13.91
C ARG A 53 11.96 -10.38 -13.49
N LEU A 54 11.36 -10.90 -12.42
CA LEU A 54 11.43 -12.27 -11.94
C LEU A 54 10.04 -12.92 -11.97
N CYS A 55 9.88 -14.05 -12.68
CA CYS A 55 8.64 -14.83 -12.65
C CYS A 55 8.59 -15.72 -11.41
N GLN A 56 7.44 -15.75 -10.72
CA GLN A 56 7.14 -16.64 -9.61
C GLN A 56 5.93 -17.53 -9.96
N ASP A 57 6.12 -18.44 -10.91
CA ASP A 57 5.05 -19.28 -11.51
C ASP A 57 4.32 -20.20 -10.50
N THR A 58 4.84 -20.35 -9.28
CA THR A 58 4.26 -21.22 -8.23
C THR A 58 3.37 -20.50 -7.24
N ILE A 59 3.26 -19.17 -7.34
CA ILE A 59 2.46 -18.33 -6.45
C ILE A 59 1.28 -17.79 -7.25
N GLY A 60 0.10 -18.36 -6.99
CA GLY A 60 -1.06 -18.27 -7.88
C GLY A 60 -2.26 -17.50 -7.30
N SER A 61 -2.08 -16.27 -6.81
CA SER A 61 -3.23 -15.48 -6.34
C SER A 61 -3.03 -13.97 -6.50
N PRO A 62 -4.09 -13.22 -6.88
CA PRO A 62 -4.09 -11.76 -6.84
C PRO A 62 -4.36 -11.18 -5.45
N ASP A 63 -4.82 -11.97 -4.49
CA ASP A 63 -5.10 -11.49 -3.13
C ASP A 63 -3.96 -11.93 -2.21
N PHE A 64 -3.06 -11.00 -1.92
CA PHE A 64 -1.84 -11.24 -1.18
C PHE A 64 -1.47 -10.08 -0.25
N ALA A 65 -0.61 -10.38 0.72
CA ALA A 65 0.02 -9.42 1.61
C ALA A 65 1.52 -9.70 1.70
N LEU A 66 2.32 -8.65 1.81
CA LEU A 66 3.78 -8.70 1.92
C LEU A 66 4.17 -8.23 3.33
N ALA A 67 4.98 -9.02 4.02
CA ALA A 67 5.52 -8.70 5.35
C ALA A 67 6.57 -9.74 5.74
N ASP A 68 7.36 -9.48 6.77
CA ASP A 68 8.12 -10.53 7.45
C ASP A 68 7.19 -11.25 8.44
N PHE A 69 6.77 -12.48 8.12
CA PHE A 69 5.88 -13.27 8.99
C PHE A 69 6.65 -14.23 9.89
N ASN A 70 7.96 -14.40 9.71
CA ASN A 70 8.74 -15.42 10.42
C ASN A 70 9.93 -14.86 11.23
N GLY A 71 10.12 -13.55 11.21
CA GLY A 71 11.17 -12.83 11.95
C GLY A 71 12.57 -12.95 11.35
N ASP A 72 12.71 -13.36 10.09
CA ASP A 72 14.01 -13.52 9.42
C ASP A 72 14.53 -12.24 8.73
N ASN A 73 13.74 -11.17 8.74
CA ASN A 73 13.95 -9.88 8.07
C ASN A 73 13.96 -9.94 6.55
N PHE A 74 13.39 -10.98 5.94
CA PHE A 74 13.06 -11.00 4.53
C PHE A 74 11.56 -10.83 4.33
N THR A 75 11.19 -10.10 3.28
CA THR A 75 9.77 -9.98 2.92
C THR A 75 9.25 -11.33 2.44
N ASP A 76 8.27 -11.86 3.17
CA ASP A 76 7.47 -13.01 2.80
C ASP A 76 6.24 -12.59 1.98
N ILE A 77 5.54 -13.56 1.41
CA ILE A 77 4.24 -13.35 0.77
C ILE A 77 3.18 -14.31 1.31
N ALA A 78 2.13 -13.75 1.90
CA ALA A 78 0.91 -14.46 2.24
C ALA A 78 -0.08 -14.35 1.08
N VAL A 79 -0.66 -15.45 0.62
CA VAL A 79 -1.64 -15.47 -0.47
C VAL A 79 -2.91 -16.21 -0.10
N PHE A 80 -4.02 -15.76 -0.66
CA PHE A 80 -5.27 -16.52 -0.62
C PHE A 80 -5.33 -17.55 -1.73
N ASN A 81 -5.23 -18.82 -1.39
CA ASN A 81 -5.45 -19.89 -2.35
C ASN A 81 -6.97 -20.16 -2.48
N ASP A 82 -7.60 -19.65 -3.53
CA ASP A 82 -9.02 -19.89 -3.83
C ASP A 82 -9.22 -21.19 -4.64
N ASP A 83 -9.36 -22.32 -3.95
CA ASP A 83 -9.83 -23.56 -4.58
C ASP A 83 -11.33 -23.46 -4.87
N TYR A 84 -11.66 -22.97 -6.06
CA TYR A 84 -13.03 -22.79 -6.52
C TYR A 84 -13.83 -24.11 -6.56
N TYR A 85 -13.15 -25.25 -6.80
CA TYR A 85 -13.83 -26.54 -6.95
C TYR A 85 -14.04 -27.24 -5.61
N VAL A 86 -13.17 -26.99 -4.64
CA VAL A 86 -13.27 -27.55 -3.29
C VAL A 86 -13.15 -26.40 -2.29
N PRO A 87 -14.25 -25.68 -2.00
CA PRO A 87 -14.23 -24.51 -1.12
C PRO A 87 -13.63 -24.77 0.27
N GLU A 88 -13.68 -26.02 0.75
CA GLU A 88 -13.08 -26.43 2.01
C GLU A 88 -11.55 -26.43 1.99
N ASN A 89 -10.92 -26.44 0.80
CA ASN A 89 -9.45 -26.35 0.64
C ASN A 89 -8.94 -24.92 0.55
N ARG A 90 -9.83 -23.93 0.49
CA ARG A 90 -9.43 -22.52 0.43
C ARG A 90 -8.66 -22.16 1.69
N SER A 91 -7.47 -21.60 1.56
CA SER A 91 -6.56 -21.42 2.70
C SER A 91 -5.67 -20.20 2.48
N ILE A 92 -5.06 -19.69 3.56
CA ILE A 92 -3.94 -18.76 3.45
C ILE A 92 -2.64 -19.55 3.38
N TRP A 93 -1.84 -19.29 2.34
CA TRP A 93 -0.52 -19.88 2.16
C TRP A 93 0.53 -18.80 2.37
N ILE A 94 1.52 -19.03 3.22
CA ILE A 94 2.60 -18.08 3.50
C ILE A 94 3.90 -18.65 2.97
N TYR A 95 4.44 -18.04 1.92
CA TYR A 95 5.71 -18.40 1.32
C TYR A 95 6.81 -17.51 1.90
N SER A 96 7.81 -18.12 2.54
CA SER A 96 8.90 -17.35 3.14
C SER A 96 9.81 -16.74 2.08
N GLY A 97 10.20 -15.49 2.26
CA GLY A 97 11.17 -14.79 1.42
C GLY A 97 12.55 -15.42 1.55
N LEU A 98 13.31 -15.39 0.45
CA LEU A 98 14.71 -15.84 0.43
C LEU A 98 15.69 -14.66 0.40
N GLY A 99 15.19 -13.42 0.39
CA GLY A 99 16.00 -12.21 0.33
C GLY A 99 16.65 -11.95 -1.03
N ASP A 100 16.17 -12.59 -2.10
CA ASP A 100 16.66 -12.39 -3.46
C ASP A 100 15.51 -12.21 -4.48
N GLY A 101 14.31 -11.87 -3.98
CA GLY A 101 13.07 -11.80 -4.75
C GLY A 101 12.41 -13.16 -5.06
N ASN A 102 12.97 -14.28 -4.56
CA ASN A 102 12.34 -15.61 -4.61
C ASN A 102 11.75 -16.01 -3.25
N PHE A 103 10.87 -17.02 -3.29
CA PHE A 103 10.18 -17.52 -2.10
C PHE A 103 10.33 -19.04 -1.95
N ALA A 104 10.39 -19.49 -0.70
CA ALA A 104 10.44 -20.88 -0.30
C ALA A 104 9.06 -21.55 -0.37
N ALA A 105 9.01 -22.86 -0.11
CA ALA A 105 7.75 -23.59 -0.01
C ALA A 105 6.87 -23.03 1.13
N PRO A 106 5.55 -22.96 0.95
CA PRO A 106 4.69 -22.28 1.91
C PRO A 106 4.34 -23.14 3.11
N ILE A 107 4.03 -22.47 4.22
CA ILE A 107 3.17 -23.03 5.25
C ILE A 107 1.69 -22.75 4.90
N ILE A 108 0.80 -23.63 5.32
CA ILE A 108 -0.65 -23.49 5.09
C ILE A 108 -1.30 -23.21 6.44
N LEU A 109 -2.02 -22.10 6.55
CA LEU A 109 -2.78 -21.77 7.74
C LEU A 109 -4.14 -22.46 7.74
N GLU A 110 -4.44 -23.10 8.87
CA GLU A 110 -5.75 -23.65 9.20
C GLU A 110 -6.43 -22.74 10.22
N PRO A 111 -7.77 -22.57 10.22
CA PRO A 111 -8.72 -23.27 9.36
C PRO A 111 -8.75 -22.69 7.94
N SER A 112 -9.56 -23.30 7.07
CA SER A 112 -9.84 -22.79 5.74
C SER A 112 -10.31 -21.33 5.76
N ALA A 113 -9.87 -20.59 4.75
CA ALA A 113 -10.15 -19.18 4.58
C ALA A 113 -11.18 -18.96 3.46
N THR A 114 -11.90 -17.86 3.50
CA THR A 114 -12.89 -17.46 2.49
C THR A 114 -12.59 -16.13 1.82
N GLY A 115 -11.48 -15.49 2.19
CA GLY A 115 -11.03 -14.19 1.71
C GLY A 115 -9.61 -13.92 2.18
N GLY A 116 -8.85 -13.15 1.41
CA GLY A 116 -7.41 -13.15 1.49
C GLY A 116 -6.78 -12.27 2.54
N PRO A 117 -5.44 -12.26 2.56
CA PRO A 117 -4.71 -11.76 3.70
C PRO A 117 -4.56 -10.23 3.68
N LYS A 118 -4.44 -9.68 4.88
CA LYS A 118 -3.99 -8.32 5.20
C LYS A 118 -2.98 -8.45 6.32
N ALA A 119 -1.94 -7.64 6.29
CA ALA A 119 -0.81 -7.74 7.22
C ALA A 119 -0.58 -6.41 7.92
N GLY A 120 -0.27 -6.47 9.21
CA GLY A 120 0.09 -5.32 10.03
C GLY A 120 0.28 -5.75 11.48
N ASP A 121 1.17 -5.10 12.21
CA ASP A 121 1.34 -5.29 13.66
C ASP A 121 0.16 -4.64 14.39
N VAL A 122 -0.86 -5.42 14.77
CA VAL A 122 -2.11 -4.89 15.34
C VAL A 122 -2.09 -4.78 16.86
N ASN A 123 -0.96 -5.13 17.49
CA ASN A 123 -0.80 -5.13 18.94
C ASN A 123 0.47 -4.38 19.41
N ASP A 124 1.25 -3.79 18.49
CA ASP A 124 2.48 -3.04 18.72
C ASP A 124 3.58 -3.87 19.43
N ASP A 125 3.67 -5.17 19.11
CA ASP A 125 4.71 -6.07 19.65
C ASP A 125 5.96 -6.19 18.76
N GLY A 126 5.94 -5.54 17.59
CA GLY A 126 7.01 -5.54 16.60
C GLY A 126 6.97 -6.74 15.65
N VAL A 127 5.93 -7.57 15.72
CA VAL A 127 5.71 -8.71 14.82
C VAL A 127 4.48 -8.43 13.96
N VAL A 128 4.58 -8.72 12.66
CA VAL A 128 3.46 -8.50 11.75
C VAL A 128 2.40 -9.60 11.93
N ASP A 129 1.18 -9.19 12.25
CA ASP A 129 0.01 -10.05 12.38
C ASP A 129 -0.73 -10.20 11.05
N LEU A 130 -1.71 -11.12 11.03
CA LEU A 130 -2.48 -11.46 9.84
C LEU A 130 -3.98 -11.33 10.04
N LEU A 131 -4.65 -10.64 9.13
CA LEU A 131 -6.10 -10.61 9.00
C LEU A 131 -6.53 -11.36 7.75
N PHE A 132 -7.62 -12.12 7.85
CA PHE A 132 -8.21 -12.85 6.73
C PHE A 132 -9.67 -13.20 7.04
N SER A 133 -10.40 -13.77 6.08
CA SER A 133 -11.80 -14.16 6.32
C SER A 133 -11.95 -15.66 6.58
N ILE A 134 -12.79 -16.02 7.55
CA ILE A 134 -13.29 -17.38 7.80
C ILE A 134 -14.82 -17.31 7.75
N ASP A 135 -15.47 -18.21 7.01
CA ASP A 135 -16.92 -18.20 6.81
C ASP A 135 -17.49 -16.84 6.38
N TYR A 136 -16.72 -16.10 5.57
CA TYR A 136 -17.00 -14.73 5.09
C TYR A 136 -16.98 -13.63 6.16
N TYR A 137 -16.45 -13.92 7.35
CA TYR A 137 -16.26 -12.95 8.42
C TYR A 137 -14.78 -12.70 8.67
N PRO A 138 -14.36 -11.46 9.00
CA PRO A 138 -12.97 -11.13 9.23
C PRO A 138 -12.50 -11.62 10.61
N TYR A 139 -11.29 -12.19 10.61
CA TYR A 139 -10.57 -12.63 11.79
C TYR A 139 -9.15 -12.09 11.77
N CYS A 140 -8.60 -11.87 12.96
CA CYS A 140 -7.19 -11.58 13.19
C CYS A 140 -6.49 -12.83 13.74
N ARG A 141 -5.23 -13.02 13.37
CA ARG A 141 -4.30 -13.95 14.01
C ARG A 141 -3.05 -13.22 14.41
N LEU A 142 -2.80 -13.23 15.71
CA LEU A 142 -1.55 -12.72 16.26
C LEU A 142 -0.40 -13.65 15.90
N ASN A 143 0.70 -13.08 15.43
CA ASN A 143 1.91 -13.79 15.05
C ASN A 143 2.86 -13.90 16.24
N ASN A 144 3.47 -15.06 16.43
CA ASN A 144 4.45 -15.27 17.51
C ASN A 144 5.89 -14.87 17.12
N GLY A 145 6.10 -14.47 15.86
CA GLY A 145 7.38 -14.00 15.33
C GLY A 145 8.35 -15.09 14.92
N ASP A 146 7.87 -16.34 14.84
CA ASP A 146 8.64 -17.52 14.40
C ASP A 146 7.95 -18.29 13.27
N GLY A 147 7.01 -17.62 12.58
CA GLY A 147 6.17 -18.21 11.54
C GLY A 147 4.98 -19.01 12.08
N THR A 148 4.75 -19.00 13.39
CA THR A 148 3.56 -19.58 14.02
C THR A 148 2.57 -18.50 14.44
N PHE A 149 1.28 -18.83 14.39
CA PHE A 149 0.19 -17.90 14.68
C PHE A 149 -0.72 -18.45 15.77
N ALA A 150 -1.27 -17.55 16.59
CA ALA A 150 -2.30 -17.86 17.56
C ALA A 150 -3.63 -18.26 16.90
N ASP A 151 -4.57 -18.74 17.72
CA ASP A 151 -5.93 -19.03 17.26
C ASP A 151 -6.62 -17.75 16.74
N PRO A 152 -7.54 -17.86 15.75
CA PRO A 152 -8.20 -16.70 15.17
C PRO A 152 -9.08 -15.98 16.19
N ILE A 153 -8.95 -14.65 16.23
CA ILE A 153 -9.77 -13.72 17.00
C ILE A 153 -10.80 -13.11 16.05
N SER A 154 -12.09 -13.23 16.37
CA SER A 154 -13.14 -12.65 15.53
C SER A 154 -13.15 -11.13 15.65
N ILE A 155 -13.18 -10.43 14.52
CA ILE A 155 -13.22 -8.96 14.48
C ILE A 155 -14.67 -8.47 14.68
N HIS A 156 -15.60 -8.86 13.80
CA HIS A 156 -17.05 -8.70 14.02
C HIS A 156 -17.87 -9.28 12.86
N GLU A 157 -19.10 -9.75 13.14
CA GLU A 157 -20.06 -10.13 12.10
C GLU A 157 -20.51 -8.91 11.26
N GLY A 158 -20.62 -9.10 9.93
CA GLY A 158 -21.12 -8.06 9.01
C GLY A 158 -20.10 -6.97 8.64
N THR A 159 -18.82 -7.18 8.96
CA THR A 159 -17.72 -6.32 8.52
C THR A 159 -17.08 -6.95 7.28
N ASN A 160 -16.83 -6.15 6.24
CA ASN A 160 -15.99 -6.60 5.14
C ASN A 160 -14.54 -6.57 5.60
N LEU A 161 -13.73 -7.51 5.10
CA LEU A 161 -12.29 -7.36 5.22
C LEU A 161 -11.84 -6.08 4.51
N GLY A 162 -10.91 -5.35 5.13
CA GLY A 162 -10.38 -4.08 4.67
C GLY A 162 -8.89 -3.98 4.96
N ASP A 163 -8.34 -2.79 4.77
CA ASP A 163 -6.91 -2.54 4.97
C ASP A 163 -6.64 -2.13 6.43
N LEU A 164 -5.43 -2.48 6.91
CA LEU A 164 -4.93 -2.09 8.22
C LEU A 164 -4.10 -0.82 8.07
N ILE A 165 -4.52 0.25 8.73
CA ILE A 165 -3.95 1.57 8.55
C ILE A 165 -3.94 2.31 9.88
N GLU A 166 -2.78 2.82 10.28
CA GLU A 166 -2.66 3.70 11.45
C GLU A 166 -3.21 5.09 11.11
N MET A 167 -4.47 5.38 11.43
CA MET A 167 -5.12 6.64 11.01
C MET A 167 -5.22 7.68 12.11
N ASN A 168 -5.09 7.27 13.37
CA ASN A 168 -5.41 8.12 14.52
C ASN A 168 -4.17 8.43 15.41
N GLY A 169 -3.04 7.76 15.16
CA GLY A 169 -1.76 8.00 15.83
C GLY A 169 -1.64 7.35 17.21
N ASP A 170 -2.45 6.34 17.52
CA ASP A 170 -2.39 5.56 18.75
C ASP A 170 -1.45 4.36 18.70
N ARG A 171 -0.87 4.08 17.52
CA ARG A 171 0.07 2.99 17.19
C ARG A 171 -0.60 1.63 16.98
N TYR A 172 -1.92 1.54 17.02
CA TYR A 172 -2.64 0.32 16.71
C TYR A 172 -3.38 0.49 15.39
N PRO A 173 -2.91 -0.18 14.31
CA PRO A 173 -3.56 -0.08 13.00
C PRO A 173 -5.07 -0.28 13.08
N ASP A 174 -5.79 0.67 12.49
CA ASP A 174 -7.24 0.67 12.39
C ASP A 174 -7.67 -0.15 11.17
N LEU A 175 -8.84 -0.80 11.25
CA LEU A 175 -9.41 -1.50 10.10
C LEU A 175 -10.25 -0.53 9.27
N PHE A 176 -9.83 -0.26 8.04
CA PHE A 176 -10.53 0.62 7.11
C PHE A 176 -11.08 -0.15 5.91
N TYR A 177 -12.32 0.09 5.52
CA TYR A 177 -12.99 -0.70 4.50
C TYR A 177 -14.10 0.06 3.78
N ALA A 178 -14.43 -0.41 2.58
CA ALA A 178 -15.61 0.05 1.86
C ALA A 178 -16.87 -0.68 2.36
N GLN A 179 -17.78 0.07 2.99
CA GLN A 179 -19.10 -0.41 3.37
C GLN A 179 -20.15 0.04 2.37
N THR A 180 -20.88 -0.91 1.79
CA THR A 180 -21.99 -0.59 0.89
C THR A 180 -23.22 -0.17 1.68
N TYR A 181 -23.65 1.08 1.47
CA TYR A 181 -24.86 1.65 2.04
C TYR A 181 -25.86 1.96 0.94
N GLY A 182 -26.72 0.99 0.61
CA GLY A 182 -27.58 1.05 -0.58
C GLY A 182 -26.78 0.68 -1.83
N CYS A 183 -26.65 1.60 -2.79
CA CYS A 183 -25.87 1.37 -4.02
C CYS A 183 -24.50 2.06 -4.02
N VAL A 184 -24.13 2.75 -2.93
CA VAL A 184 -22.91 3.56 -2.88
C VAL A 184 -21.96 2.96 -1.83
N PRO A 185 -20.76 2.49 -2.22
CA PRO A 185 -19.72 2.12 -1.27
C PRO A 185 -19.20 3.39 -0.60
N ARG A 186 -19.09 3.36 0.73
CA ARG A 186 -18.57 4.47 1.53
C ARG A 186 -17.44 3.99 2.43
N PRO A 187 -16.42 4.83 2.66
CA PRO A 187 -15.36 4.51 3.60
C PRO A 187 -15.91 4.38 5.03
N ALA A 188 -15.49 3.33 5.70
CA ALA A 188 -15.84 3.03 7.07
C ALA A 188 -14.63 2.46 7.79
N PHE A 189 -14.64 2.55 9.12
CA PHE A 189 -13.52 2.13 9.92
C PHE A 189 -13.93 1.50 11.25
N ARG A 190 -12.99 0.79 11.87
CA ARG A 190 -13.04 0.32 13.25
C ARG A 190 -11.68 0.54 13.88
N ILE A 191 -11.69 1.10 15.08
CA ILE A 191 -10.46 1.46 15.80
C ILE A 191 -9.74 0.22 16.32
N GLY A 192 -8.43 0.14 16.14
CA GLY A 192 -7.60 -0.91 16.74
C GLY A 192 -7.58 -0.81 18.26
N ASN A 193 -7.78 -1.92 18.98
CA ASN A 193 -7.69 -1.93 20.44
C ASN A 193 -6.29 -2.31 20.97
N GLY A 194 -5.35 -2.66 20.08
CA GLY A 194 -3.99 -3.10 20.44
C GLY A 194 -3.90 -4.54 20.94
N ASP A 195 -4.91 -5.38 20.70
CA ASP A 195 -4.95 -6.77 21.12
C ASP A 195 -5.47 -7.72 20.02
N GLY A 196 -5.46 -7.25 18.76
CA GLY A 196 -6.06 -7.94 17.63
C GLY A 196 -7.59 -7.82 17.53
N THR A 197 -8.23 -7.12 18.47
CA THR A 197 -9.65 -6.76 18.37
C THR A 197 -9.84 -5.34 17.89
N PHE A 198 -11.05 -5.06 17.39
CA PHE A 198 -11.41 -3.74 16.85
C PHE A 198 -12.70 -3.23 17.48
N GLY A 199 -12.77 -1.90 17.63
CA GLY A 199 -13.91 -1.18 18.16
C GLY A 199 -15.17 -1.27 17.29
N PRO A 200 -16.23 -0.56 17.70
CA PRO A 200 -17.48 -0.51 16.94
C PRO A 200 -17.28 0.10 15.55
N HIS A 201 -18.14 -0.30 14.62
CA HIS A 201 -18.18 0.28 13.27
C HIS A 201 -18.47 1.77 13.30
N GLN A 202 -17.64 2.53 12.61
CA GLN A 202 -17.79 3.96 12.37
C GLN A 202 -17.77 4.23 10.87
N VAL A 203 -18.38 5.32 10.45
CA VAL A 203 -18.42 5.71 9.05
C VAL A 203 -17.86 7.10 8.90
N ALA A 204 -16.99 7.30 7.91
CA ALA A 204 -16.26 8.55 7.66
C ALA A 204 -17.16 9.62 6.98
N TRP A 205 -18.29 9.99 7.59
CA TRP A 205 -19.30 10.87 6.96
C TRP A 205 -19.08 12.38 7.11
N THR A 206 -18.20 12.87 7.98
CA THR A 206 -18.40 14.21 8.56
C THR A 206 -17.82 15.40 7.81
N THR A 207 -16.82 15.28 6.93
CA THR A 207 -16.27 16.47 6.24
C THR A 207 -15.98 16.35 4.73
N ALA A 208 -16.01 15.16 4.12
CA ALA A 208 -15.45 14.99 2.77
C ALA A 208 -16.42 15.18 1.59
N GLY A 209 -17.69 15.50 1.82
CA GLY A 209 -18.71 15.25 0.79
C GLY A 209 -18.78 13.76 0.41
N LEU A 210 -19.32 13.42 -0.77
CA LEU A 210 -19.53 12.02 -1.17
C LEU A 210 -18.21 11.37 -1.66
N LEU A 211 -17.27 11.07 -0.76
CA LEU A 211 -16.19 10.12 -1.07
C LEU A 211 -16.82 8.74 -1.32
N SER A 212 -16.55 8.17 -2.48
CA SER A 212 -17.01 6.83 -2.86
C SER A 212 -15.93 6.15 -3.69
N GLY A 213 -15.58 4.92 -3.35
CA GLY A 213 -14.58 4.18 -4.09
C GLY A 213 -14.54 2.72 -3.68
N ILE A 214 -13.83 1.92 -4.47
CA ILE A 214 -13.70 0.47 -4.25
C ILE A 214 -12.26 0.01 -4.01
N ASN A 215 -11.26 0.80 -4.44
CA ASN A 215 -9.86 0.59 -4.08
C ASN A 215 -9.37 1.78 -3.25
N LEU A 216 -8.47 1.49 -2.33
CA LEU A 216 -7.88 2.42 -1.38
C LEU A 216 -6.36 2.38 -1.52
N ALA A 217 -5.73 3.53 -1.38
CA ALA A 217 -4.33 3.65 -1.04
C ALA A 217 -4.20 4.74 0.04
N VAL A 218 -3.10 4.70 0.80
CA VAL A 218 -2.88 5.62 1.91
C VAL A 218 -1.45 6.11 1.96
N ALA A 219 -1.29 7.37 2.29
CA ALA A 219 0.00 8.02 2.51
C ALA A 219 -0.27 9.34 3.21
N ASP A 220 0.75 9.97 3.76
CA ASP A 220 0.68 11.39 4.09
C ASP A 220 0.89 12.18 2.78
N PHE A 221 -0.19 12.54 2.09
CA PHE A 221 -0.12 13.17 0.75
C PHE A 221 0.14 14.68 0.84
N ASN A 222 -0.03 15.28 2.02
CA ASN A 222 0.10 16.73 2.24
C ASN A 222 1.22 17.12 3.23
N TYR A 223 1.94 16.15 3.80
CA TYR A 223 3.02 16.30 4.79
C TYR A 223 2.60 16.90 6.12
N ASP A 224 1.36 16.70 6.53
CA ASP A 224 0.88 17.20 7.83
C ASP A 224 1.14 16.23 9.00
N GLY A 225 1.66 15.03 8.68
CA GLY A 225 1.95 13.97 9.65
C GLY A 225 0.74 13.07 9.95
N HIS A 226 -0.34 13.20 9.18
CA HIS A 226 -1.51 12.34 9.27
C HIS A 226 -1.67 11.50 8.01
N VAL A 227 -2.09 10.26 8.18
CA VAL A 227 -2.31 9.36 7.04
C VAL A 227 -3.60 9.78 6.34
N ASP A 228 -3.46 10.18 5.08
CA ASP A 228 -4.54 10.52 4.16
C ASP A 228 -5.01 9.29 3.37
N ILE A 229 -6.13 9.43 2.65
CA ILE A 229 -6.71 8.37 1.83
C ILE A 229 -6.86 8.78 0.37
N ALA A 230 -6.53 7.88 -0.55
CA ALA A 230 -6.83 7.96 -1.96
C ALA A 230 -7.82 6.87 -2.35
N LEU A 231 -8.89 7.23 -3.08
CA LEU A 231 -9.98 6.34 -3.45
C LEU A 231 -10.23 6.37 -4.95
N THR A 232 -10.50 5.20 -5.53
CA THR A 232 -10.93 5.12 -6.93
C THR A 232 -12.42 4.84 -7.05
N ALA A 233 -13.13 5.79 -7.67
CA ALA A 233 -14.55 5.68 -7.97
C ALA A 233 -14.75 5.07 -9.37
N PRO A 234 -15.47 3.94 -9.51
CA PRO A 234 -15.74 3.32 -10.82
C PRO A 234 -16.45 4.24 -11.81
N GLU A 235 -17.17 5.25 -11.30
CA GLU A 235 -18.01 6.15 -12.10
C GLU A 235 -17.31 7.46 -12.51
N ASN A 236 -16.18 7.82 -11.89
CA ASN A 236 -15.64 9.18 -12.04
C ASN A 236 -14.32 9.29 -12.81
N ASN A 237 -13.66 8.22 -13.26
CA ASN A 237 -12.38 8.29 -14.01
C ASN A 237 -11.27 9.13 -13.35
N PHE A 238 -11.36 9.35 -12.03
CA PHE A 238 -10.41 10.13 -11.24
C PHE A 238 -10.17 9.44 -9.91
N VAL A 239 -9.02 9.72 -9.30
CA VAL A 239 -8.74 9.41 -7.89
C VAL A 239 -9.27 10.57 -7.04
N ASP A 240 -10.07 10.25 -6.02
CA ASP A 240 -10.47 11.22 -4.99
C ASP A 240 -9.52 11.08 -3.78
N VAL A 241 -8.95 12.19 -3.32
CA VAL A 241 -8.09 12.23 -2.12
C VAL A 241 -8.86 12.87 -0.96
N GLY A 242 -8.85 12.22 0.20
CA GLY A 242 -9.36 12.76 1.45
C GLY A 242 -8.20 13.01 2.41
N LEU A 243 -8.01 14.26 2.82
CA LEU A 243 -6.98 14.66 3.76
C LEU A 243 -7.46 14.48 5.19
N ASN A 244 -6.70 13.77 6.01
CA ASN A 244 -7.06 13.43 7.39
C ASN A 244 -6.60 14.53 8.35
N ASP A 245 -7.48 15.01 9.23
CA ASP A 245 -7.12 16.00 10.26
C ASP A 245 -6.43 15.38 11.51
N GLY A 246 -6.01 14.12 11.41
CA GLY A 246 -5.47 13.32 12.51
C GLY A 246 -6.52 12.77 13.47
N ARG A 247 -7.81 12.98 13.19
CA ARG A 247 -8.94 12.46 13.98
C ARG A 247 -9.88 11.59 13.16
N MET A 248 -9.40 11.10 12.01
CA MET A 248 -10.18 10.36 11.03
C MET A 248 -11.36 11.16 10.48
N ASP A 249 -11.26 12.50 10.49
CA ASP A 249 -12.15 13.38 9.73
C ASP A 249 -11.42 13.79 8.45
N PHE A 250 -12.08 13.59 7.30
CA PHE A 250 -11.45 13.74 6.00
C PHE A 250 -11.99 14.98 5.28
N GLU A 251 -11.13 15.91 4.87
CA GLU A 251 -11.51 16.97 3.94
C GLU A 251 -11.20 16.49 2.51
N ARG A 252 -12.19 16.57 1.60
CA ARG A 252 -11.95 16.16 0.21
C ARG A 252 -11.05 17.18 -0.47
N PHE A 253 -9.88 16.73 -0.87
CA PHE A 253 -8.95 17.50 -1.68
C PHE A 253 -9.35 17.42 -3.15
N HIS A 254 -9.42 18.58 -3.79
CA HIS A 254 -9.98 18.74 -5.13
C HIS A 254 -8.98 19.29 -6.16
N ASP A 255 -7.73 19.50 -5.78
CA ASP A 255 -6.73 20.02 -6.70
C ASP A 255 -6.18 18.91 -7.59
N GLU A 256 -6.31 19.12 -8.89
CA GLU A 256 -5.79 18.30 -9.98
C GLU A 256 -6.11 16.79 -9.89
N THR A 257 -7.30 16.45 -10.37
CA THR A 257 -7.67 15.07 -10.64
C THR A 257 -6.64 14.38 -11.54
N ILE A 258 -5.98 13.32 -11.06
CA ILE A 258 -5.20 12.42 -11.92
C ILE A 258 -6.20 11.72 -12.85
N PRO A 259 -6.21 12.01 -14.17
CA PRO A 259 -7.14 11.37 -15.08
C PRO A 259 -6.76 9.90 -15.24
N LEU A 260 -7.61 9.00 -14.71
CA LEU A 260 -7.43 7.56 -14.85
C LEU A 260 -8.64 7.00 -15.59
N PRO A 261 -8.49 6.58 -16.87
CA PRO A 261 -9.61 6.17 -17.72
C PRO A 261 -10.48 5.05 -17.15
N THR A 262 -9.93 4.26 -16.22
CA THR A 262 -10.54 3.12 -15.54
C THR A 262 -9.58 2.64 -14.46
N ALA A 263 -9.95 2.75 -13.19
CA ALA A 263 -9.03 2.53 -12.08
C ALA A 263 -9.09 1.09 -11.53
N GLY A 264 -7.93 0.43 -11.50
CA GLY A 264 -7.67 -0.83 -10.80
C GLY A 264 -7.08 -0.59 -9.40
N PRO A 265 -6.43 -1.63 -8.82
CA PRO A 265 -5.73 -1.50 -7.53
C PRO A 265 -4.70 -0.39 -7.53
N MET A 266 -4.46 0.16 -6.34
CA MET A 266 -3.50 1.23 -6.08
C MET A 266 -2.54 0.82 -4.98
N VAL A 267 -1.32 1.34 -5.03
CA VAL A 267 -0.33 1.24 -3.94
C VAL A 267 0.47 2.53 -3.88
N THR A 268 0.91 2.87 -2.68
CA THR A 268 1.76 4.02 -2.39
C THR A 268 3.10 3.55 -1.84
N ALA A 269 4.19 4.17 -2.29
CA ALA A 269 5.54 3.98 -1.79
C ALA A 269 6.44 5.09 -2.34
N ASP A 270 7.62 5.28 -1.77
CA ASP A 270 8.68 6.09 -2.39
C ASP A 270 9.36 5.27 -3.50
N PHE A 271 8.96 5.47 -4.76
CA PHE A 271 9.44 4.67 -5.89
C PHE A 271 10.67 5.26 -6.56
N ASP A 272 10.94 6.55 -6.39
CA ASP A 272 12.13 7.22 -6.95
C ASP A 272 13.20 7.61 -5.91
N GLY A 273 12.92 7.37 -4.63
CA GLY A 273 13.86 7.51 -3.52
C GLY A 273 14.02 8.95 -3.04
N ASP A 274 13.08 9.85 -3.34
CA ASP A 274 13.17 11.26 -2.99
C ASP A 274 12.62 11.58 -1.58
N GLY A 275 12.00 10.60 -0.93
CA GLY A 275 11.43 10.69 0.41
C GLY A 275 9.96 11.09 0.44
N ASP A 276 9.31 11.27 -0.71
CA ASP A 276 7.87 11.39 -0.82
C ASP A 276 7.16 10.07 -1.17
N TYR A 277 5.85 10.00 -0.83
CA TYR A 277 5.03 8.87 -1.21
C TYR A 277 4.42 9.09 -2.60
N ASP A 278 4.86 8.27 -3.55
CA ASP A 278 4.27 8.19 -4.89
C ASP A 278 3.01 7.34 -4.91
N LEU A 279 2.24 7.43 -6.00
CA LEU A 279 1.05 6.60 -6.24
C LEU A 279 1.19 5.77 -7.52
N ALA A 280 1.15 4.45 -7.38
CA ALA A 280 1.08 3.51 -8.50
C ALA A 280 -0.35 2.95 -8.65
N VAL A 281 -0.89 2.99 -9.88
CA VAL A 281 -2.26 2.54 -10.19
C VAL A 281 -2.28 1.65 -11.42
N ILE A 282 -3.02 0.54 -11.36
CA ILE A 282 -3.30 -0.28 -12.55
C ILE A 282 -4.42 0.36 -13.37
N GLU A 283 -4.11 0.78 -14.60
CA GLU A 283 -5.10 1.28 -15.56
C GLU A 283 -5.78 0.11 -16.29
N LYS A 284 -7.10 -0.05 -16.11
CA LYS A 284 -7.87 -1.16 -16.71
C LYS A 284 -8.40 -0.84 -18.11
N SER A 285 -7.58 -0.89 -19.15
CA SER A 285 -7.96 -0.53 -20.53
C SER A 285 -8.98 -1.48 -21.21
N GLY A 286 -9.42 -2.52 -20.50
CA GLY A 286 -10.62 -3.29 -20.82
C GLY A 286 -10.42 -4.40 -21.84
N ARG A 287 -9.32 -4.42 -22.62
CA ARG A 287 -8.92 -5.54 -23.49
C ARG A 287 -7.39 -5.60 -23.65
N GLU A 288 -6.76 -6.52 -22.91
CA GLU A 288 -5.43 -7.09 -23.16
C GLU A 288 -4.20 -6.20 -22.95
N ASN A 289 -4.34 -4.95 -22.50
CA ASN A 289 -3.21 -4.06 -22.23
C ASN A 289 -3.47 -3.19 -20.99
N ASP A 290 -3.72 -3.81 -19.83
CA ASP A 290 -3.73 -3.02 -18.61
C ASP A 290 -2.31 -2.53 -18.35
N THR A 291 -2.18 -1.26 -17.97
CA THR A 291 -0.89 -0.60 -17.80
C THR A 291 -0.76 -0.13 -16.37
N LEU A 292 0.35 -0.48 -15.71
CA LEU A 292 0.72 0.18 -14.46
C LEU A 292 1.16 1.61 -14.77
N ALA A 293 0.50 2.60 -14.18
CA ALA A 293 0.90 3.99 -14.20
C ALA A 293 1.42 4.37 -12.82
N ILE A 294 2.62 4.96 -12.76
CA ILE A 294 3.16 5.57 -11.55
C ILE A 294 3.05 7.09 -11.73
N ALA A 295 2.32 7.72 -10.83
CA ALA A 295 2.29 9.15 -10.64
C ALA A 295 3.27 9.47 -9.52
N PHE A 296 4.35 10.15 -9.88
CA PHE A 296 5.33 10.60 -8.91
C PHE A 296 4.75 11.79 -8.15
N SER A 297 4.85 11.76 -6.83
CA SER A 297 4.66 12.97 -6.07
C SER A 297 5.82 13.93 -6.37
N THR A 298 5.55 15.21 -6.22
CA THR A 298 6.59 16.26 -6.28
C THR A 298 6.40 17.29 -5.15
N GLY A 299 5.38 17.10 -4.32
CA GLY A 299 5.33 17.70 -3.01
C GLY A 299 6.17 16.77 -2.17
N ALA A 300 7.42 17.08 -1.87
CA ALA A 300 7.76 18.33 -1.23
C ALA A 300 8.75 19.19 -2.04
N GLN A 301 8.43 20.49 -2.19
CA GLN A 301 9.48 21.46 -1.95
C GLN A 301 9.89 21.31 -0.49
N HIS A 302 10.90 20.47 -0.24
CA HIS A 302 11.70 20.62 0.96
C HIS A 302 12.24 22.06 0.90
N GLU A 303 11.77 22.96 1.77
CA GLU A 303 12.50 24.20 2.02
C GLU A 303 13.89 23.79 2.52
N ARG A 304 14.87 23.83 1.62
CA ARG A 304 16.26 23.48 1.91
C ARG A 304 17.02 24.75 2.28
N THR A 305 17.42 24.87 3.54
CA THR A 305 18.43 25.87 3.93
C THR A 305 19.82 25.32 3.64
N ILE A 306 20.53 25.90 2.65
CA ILE A 306 21.92 25.59 2.33
C ILE A 306 22.80 26.64 3.01
N ILE A 307 23.71 26.22 3.90
CA ILE A 307 24.78 27.12 4.37
C ILE A 307 25.95 26.97 3.40
N VAL A 308 26.10 27.99 2.58
CA VAL A 308 27.21 28.15 1.65
C VAL A 308 28.40 28.71 2.44
N PRO A 309 29.58 28.08 2.42
CA PRO A 309 30.78 28.70 2.99
C PRO A 309 31.10 30.03 2.26
N ASP A 310 31.63 31.02 2.97
CA ASP A 310 31.86 32.40 2.47
C ASP A 310 32.80 32.51 1.24
N ASP A 311 33.35 31.40 0.74
CA ASP A 311 34.35 31.36 -0.33
C ASP A 311 33.78 31.18 -1.76
N HIS A 312 32.46 31.07 -1.91
CA HIS A 312 31.80 31.10 -3.22
C HIS A 312 31.54 32.54 -3.68
N LEU A 313 32.07 32.91 -4.86
CA LEU A 313 32.10 34.29 -5.35
C LEU A 313 30.72 34.82 -5.79
N THR A 314 29.75 33.94 -6.08
CA THR A 314 28.39 34.30 -6.50
C THR A 314 27.33 33.33 -5.97
N VAL A 315 26.06 33.80 -5.93
CA VAL A 315 24.89 32.98 -5.54
C VAL A 315 24.69 31.79 -6.48
N GLN A 316 25.00 31.93 -7.77
CA GLN A 316 24.86 30.84 -8.74
C GLN A 316 25.87 29.70 -8.48
N ASP A 317 27.12 30.04 -8.13
CA ASP A 317 28.16 29.04 -7.84
C ASP A 317 27.82 28.19 -6.60
N ALA A 318 27.04 28.77 -5.67
CA ALA A 318 26.60 28.11 -4.46
C ALA A 318 25.41 27.16 -4.70
N VAL A 319 24.47 27.57 -5.56
CA VAL A 319 23.34 26.75 -6.00
C VAL A 319 23.83 25.54 -6.80
N ASP A 320 24.79 25.74 -7.70
CA ASP A 320 25.38 24.67 -8.52
C ASP A 320 26.18 23.66 -7.68
N TYR A 321 26.82 24.10 -6.59
CA TYR A 321 27.50 23.23 -5.62
C TYR A 321 26.52 22.37 -4.81
N ALA A 322 25.40 22.96 -4.39
CA ALA A 322 24.42 22.29 -3.54
C ALA A 322 23.67 21.14 -4.23
N TRP A 323 23.56 21.17 -5.56
CA TRP A 323 22.89 20.13 -6.35
C TRP A 323 23.67 18.80 -6.46
N ASN A 324 24.91 18.71 -5.96
CA ASN A 324 25.82 17.59 -6.21
C ASN A 324 26.27 16.79 -4.96
N LEU A 325 25.50 16.77 -3.86
CA LEU A 325 25.91 16.08 -2.61
C LEU A 325 24.84 15.11 -2.08
N ASP A 326 25.23 13.84 -1.84
CA ASP A 326 24.34 12.68 -1.57
C ASP A 326 24.05 12.34 -0.09
N THR A 327 24.37 13.17 0.91
CA THR A 327 23.84 12.96 2.29
C THR A 327 23.94 14.21 3.17
N ILE A 328 22.91 14.54 3.95
CA ILE A 328 22.85 15.73 4.83
C ILE A 328 22.35 15.36 6.24
N PHE A 329 23.08 15.82 7.27
CA PHE A 329 22.67 15.85 8.69
C PHE A 329 22.78 17.28 9.21
N VAL A 330 21.71 17.98 9.65
CA VAL A 330 21.88 19.21 10.47
C VAL A 330 20.66 19.66 11.30
N CYS A 331 20.94 20.23 12.48
CA CYS A 331 20.17 21.28 13.21
C CYS A 331 21.17 22.37 13.71
N PRO A 332 20.80 23.59 14.18
CA PRO A 332 19.62 24.45 13.92
C PRO A 332 19.96 25.94 13.55
N GLY A 333 19.08 26.63 12.81
CA GLY A 333 19.08 28.10 12.62
C GLY A 333 18.31 28.58 11.37
N ILE A 334 17.09 29.07 11.55
CA ILE A 334 16.01 29.27 10.54
C ILE A 334 16.19 30.52 9.66
N TYR A 335 15.99 30.41 8.34
CA TYR A 335 15.54 31.51 7.47
C TYR A 335 14.57 31.00 6.39
N ARG A 336 13.48 31.76 6.16
CA ARG A 336 12.38 31.48 5.22
C ARG A 336 12.39 32.49 4.08
N GLU A 337 12.12 32.04 2.86
CA GLU A 337 11.63 32.92 1.79
C GLU A 337 10.56 32.20 0.97
N CYS A 338 9.34 32.73 1.01
CA CYS A 338 8.20 32.22 0.25
C CYS A 338 8.30 32.67 -1.20
N ILE A 339 8.02 31.75 -2.14
CA ILE A 339 7.71 32.11 -3.53
C ILE A 339 6.21 31.88 -3.75
N ASP A 340 5.55 32.98 -4.09
CA ASP A 340 4.13 33.09 -4.47
C ASP A 340 3.98 32.78 -5.98
N PHE A 341 3.05 31.90 -6.34
CA PHE A 341 2.75 31.54 -7.72
C PHE A 341 1.47 32.26 -8.18
N ASP A 342 1.59 33.54 -8.54
CA ASP A 342 0.67 34.16 -9.50
C ASP A 342 1.12 33.79 -10.91
N GLY A 343 0.39 32.85 -11.53
CA GLY A 343 0.54 32.42 -12.92
C GLY A 343 -0.30 31.22 -13.29
#